data_AF-A0A0F9FPQ1-F1
#
_entry.id   AF-A0A0F9FPQ1-F1
#
_cell.length_a   1.000
_cell.length_b   1.000
_cell.length_c   1.000
_cell.angle_alpha   90.00
_cell.angle_beta   90.00
_cell.angle_gamma   90.00
#
_symmetry.space_group_name_H-M   'P 1'
#
loop_
_entity.id
_entity.type
_entity.pdbx_description
1 polymer ?
#
loop_
_entity_poly.entity_id
_entity_poly.type
_entity_poly.pdbx_seq_one_letter_code
_entity_poly.pdbx_strand_id
1 'polypeptide(L)'
;MNLAELARAADEERELEEAQEAERATVKPEPVELRRELPVDPSVLAFADSDPVFRYICGTAGTGKTFAVRELAEHDPRVALTATTGIAAVNLGGATINSMLQYFDTESMLELSTRLDGRIKKWAREDITHWVLDEASMLDGEQLRCLVLAIETVNEELGRGKTYDGSPVRLTLVGDFAQLPPVKARFAFEVEEWDRFEAATTSLVDIKRQSDLDFIRALQAARIGDAKAALDYFRDFIVSNRDLDFPGTTIVAKNAQVDRHNAIKLSDHPGERHTVEKTFWGKQRPEWVRNIPKELDLKHGATVMVLANQKRAADSHGDYLLLNSHLMSVADRSWCPKRCPTIAYRLYQCLITTNI
;
A
#
# COMPACT_ATOMS: atom_id res chain seq x y z
N MET A 1 -32.66 4.09 -5.34
CA MET A 1 -32.20 3.31 -6.50
C MET A 1 -32.82 1.93 -6.45
N ASN A 2 -33.55 1.53 -7.49
CA ASN A 2 -34.10 0.18 -7.59
C ASN A 2 -33.04 -0.80 -8.12
N LEU A 3 -33.28 -2.11 -8.00
CA LEU A 3 -32.37 -3.17 -8.42
C LEU A 3 -31.99 -3.11 -9.92
N ALA A 4 -32.85 -2.58 -10.79
CA ALA A 4 -32.58 -2.44 -12.21
C ALA A 4 -31.65 -1.25 -12.52
N GLU A 5 -31.74 -0.17 -11.74
CA GLU A 5 -30.83 0.98 -11.84
C GLU A 5 -29.42 0.61 -11.36
N LEU A 6 -29.30 -0.23 -10.31
CA LEU A 6 -28.03 -0.77 -9.84
C LEU A 6 -27.36 -1.70 -10.87
N ALA A 7 -28.15 -2.54 -11.55
CA ALA A 7 -27.64 -3.43 -12.58
C ALA A 7 -27.14 -2.65 -13.82
N ARG A 8 -27.89 -1.63 -14.26
CA ARG A 8 -27.48 -0.79 -15.39
C ARG A 8 -26.21 0.01 -15.09
N ALA A 9 -26.06 0.54 -13.87
CA ALA A 9 -24.83 1.23 -13.46
C ALA A 9 -23.61 0.29 -13.42
N ALA A 10 -23.80 -0.98 -13.02
CA ALA A 10 -22.73 -1.98 -13.02
C ALA A 10 -22.30 -2.40 -14.44
N ASP A 11 -23.26 -2.48 -15.37
CA ASP A 11 -22.97 -2.78 -16.78
C ASP A 11 -22.24 -1.60 -17.45
N GLU A 12 -22.67 -0.35 -17.20
CA GLU A 12 -21.99 0.86 -17.70
C GLU A 12 -20.55 0.99 -17.14
N GLU A 13 -20.33 0.66 -15.86
CA GLU A 13 -19.01 0.66 -15.24
C GLU A 13 -18.09 -0.40 -15.87
N ARG A 14 -18.65 -1.55 -16.26
CA ARG A 14 -17.93 -2.63 -16.93
C ARG A 14 -17.55 -2.29 -18.36
N GLU A 15 -18.43 -1.65 -19.12
CA GLU A 15 -18.13 -1.18 -20.48
C GLU A 15 -17.02 -0.11 -20.48
N LEU A 16 -17.02 0.76 -19.47
CA LEU A 16 -15.95 1.75 -19.26
C LEU A 16 -14.60 1.09 -18.92
N GLU A 17 -14.59 0.07 -18.07
CA GLU A 17 -13.37 -0.71 -17.76
C GLU A 17 -12.80 -1.39 -19.00
N GLU A 18 -13.65 -2.07 -19.79
CA GLU A 18 -13.24 -2.76 -21.02
C GLU A 18 -12.70 -1.79 -22.08
N ALA A 19 -13.29 -0.59 -22.19
CA ALA A 19 -12.81 0.46 -23.09
C ALA A 19 -11.45 1.04 -22.67
N GLN A 20 -11.25 1.30 -21.37
CA GLN A 20 -9.98 1.82 -20.84
C GLN A 20 -8.84 0.79 -20.95
N GLU A 21 -9.15 -0.50 -20.75
CA GLU A 21 -8.17 -1.59 -20.91
C GLU A 21 -7.76 -1.77 -22.37
N ALA A 22 -8.71 -1.64 -23.31
CA ALA A 22 -8.43 -1.66 -24.75
C ALA A 22 -7.57 -0.46 -25.20
N GLU A 23 -7.82 0.74 -24.66
CA GLU A 23 -7.02 1.93 -24.96
C GLU A 23 -5.57 1.78 -24.45
N ARG A 24 -5.38 1.30 -23.21
CA ARG A 24 -4.05 1.02 -22.64
C ARG A 24 -3.28 -0.03 -23.42
N ALA A 25 -3.96 -1.03 -24.00
CA ALA A 25 -3.34 -2.06 -24.83
C ALA A 25 -2.81 -1.55 -26.19
N THR A 26 -3.28 -0.38 -26.67
CA THR A 26 -2.84 0.21 -27.95
C THR A 26 -1.58 1.06 -27.84
N VAL A 27 -1.21 1.49 -26.63
CA VAL A 27 0.02 2.26 -26.40
C VAL A 27 1.20 1.29 -26.36
N LYS A 28 1.94 1.20 -27.48
CA LYS A 28 3.23 0.52 -27.47
C LYS A 28 4.18 1.34 -26.59
N PRO A 29 4.77 0.76 -25.52
CA PRO A 29 5.79 1.47 -24.76
C PRO A 29 6.96 1.75 -25.70
N GLU A 30 7.31 3.04 -25.84
CA GLU A 30 8.58 3.37 -26.49
C GLU A 30 9.72 2.79 -25.66
N PRO A 31 10.78 2.26 -26.30
CA PRO A 31 11.93 1.72 -25.58
C PRO A 31 12.59 2.85 -24.78
N VAL A 32 12.36 2.85 -23.47
CA VAL A 32 13.08 3.71 -22.52
C VAL A 32 14.53 3.26 -22.51
N GLU A 33 15.44 4.11 -23.00
CA GLU A 33 16.88 3.86 -22.86
C GLU A 33 17.23 3.79 -21.37
N LEU A 34 17.59 2.59 -20.90
CA LEU A 34 18.09 2.35 -19.56
C LEU A 34 19.37 3.18 -19.36
N ARG A 35 19.23 4.35 -18.73
CA ARG A 35 20.36 5.18 -18.32
C ARG A 35 21.23 4.37 -17.37
N ARG A 36 22.44 4.04 -17.84
CA ARG A 36 23.59 3.45 -17.11
C ARG A 36 23.24 2.75 -15.79
N GLU A 37 23.06 1.43 -15.90
CA GLU A 37 22.98 0.53 -14.74
C GLU A 37 24.31 0.56 -13.96
N LEU A 38 24.31 1.22 -12.81
CA LEU A 38 25.41 1.21 -11.86
C LEU A 38 25.08 0.21 -10.74
N PRO A 39 26.06 -0.58 -10.26
CA PRO A 39 25.90 -1.33 -9.02
C PRO A 39 25.54 -0.34 -7.91
N VAL A 40 24.46 -0.59 -7.18
CA VAL A 40 24.00 0.34 -6.15
C VAL A 40 24.88 0.19 -4.92
N ASP A 41 25.76 1.16 -4.74
CA ASP A 41 26.43 1.40 -3.46
C ASP A 41 25.36 1.68 -2.40
N PRO A 42 25.35 1.00 -1.24
CA PRO A 42 24.45 1.30 -0.12
C PRO A 42 24.39 2.79 0.25
N SER A 43 25.45 3.55 -0.03
CA SER A 43 25.49 5.02 0.14
C SER A 43 24.47 5.77 -0.73
N VAL A 44 24.03 5.21 -1.87
CA VAL A 44 23.06 5.82 -2.78
C VAL A 44 21.65 5.85 -2.18
N LEU A 45 21.37 4.96 -1.24
CA LEU A 45 20.10 4.91 -0.53
C LEU A 45 20.06 5.88 0.65
N ALA A 46 21.23 6.33 1.14
CA ALA A 46 21.32 7.24 2.28
C ALA A 46 20.50 8.52 2.05
N PHE A 47 20.03 9.09 3.15
CA PHE A 47 19.34 10.38 3.18
C PHE A 47 20.35 11.46 3.55
N ALA A 48 20.91 12.11 2.52
CA ALA A 48 21.90 13.16 2.67
C ALA A 48 21.24 14.54 2.56
N ASP A 49 21.80 15.54 3.26
CA ASP A 49 21.31 16.92 3.14
C ASP A 49 21.50 17.49 1.72
N SER A 50 22.37 16.89 0.91
CA SER A 50 22.54 17.22 -0.51
C SER A 50 21.51 16.57 -1.43
N ASP A 51 20.65 15.68 -0.92
CA ASP A 51 19.68 14.97 -1.75
C ASP A 51 18.66 15.93 -2.37
N PRO A 52 18.22 15.64 -3.61
CA PRO A 52 17.16 16.42 -4.24
C PRO A 52 15.87 16.34 -3.42
N VAL A 53 15.06 17.40 -3.51
CA VAL A 53 13.77 17.48 -2.82
C VAL A 53 12.83 16.35 -3.23
N PHE A 54 12.87 15.95 -4.49
CA PHE A 54 12.07 14.86 -5.05
C PHE A 54 13.02 13.81 -5.63
N ARG A 55 12.83 12.54 -5.23
CA ARG A 55 13.69 11.42 -5.62
C ARG A 55 12.84 10.18 -5.89
N TYR A 56 13.20 9.37 -6.88
CA TYR A 56 12.56 8.08 -7.14
C TYR A 56 13.57 6.93 -7.04
N ILE A 57 13.25 5.92 -6.26
CA ILE A 57 14.01 4.68 -6.17
C ILE A 57 13.19 3.56 -6.81
N CYS A 58 13.64 3.11 -7.97
CA CYS A 58 13.02 2.01 -8.70
C CYS A 58 13.85 0.73 -8.58
N GLY A 59 13.30 -0.38 -9.06
CA GLY A 59 14.00 -1.67 -9.10
C GLY A 59 13.01 -2.82 -9.15
N THR A 60 13.43 -3.97 -9.67
CA THR A 60 12.53 -5.12 -9.81
C THR A 60 12.06 -5.67 -8.46
N ALA A 61 11.05 -6.54 -8.48
CA ALA A 61 10.67 -7.29 -7.29
C ALA A 61 11.90 -8.05 -6.73
N GLY A 62 12.07 -8.03 -5.40
CA GLY A 62 13.15 -8.74 -4.73
C GLY A 62 14.50 -8.02 -4.62
N THR A 63 14.63 -6.78 -5.13
CA THR A 63 15.88 -5.99 -5.04
C THR A 63 16.13 -5.34 -3.67
N GLY A 64 15.24 -5.56 -2.70
CA GLY A 64 15.42 -5.06 -1.33
C GLY A 64 15.05 -3.59 -1.10
N LYS A 65 14.33 -2.94 -2.03
CA LYS A 65 13.85 -1.54 -1.91
C LYS A 65 13.27 -1.19 -0.53
N THR A 66 12.18 -1.86 -0.13
CA THR A 66 11.50 -1.65 1.16
C THR A 66 12.42 -1.92 2.35
N PHE A 67 13.26 -2.96 2.26
CA PHE A 67 14.22 -3.29 3.32
C PHE A 67 15.24 -2.16 3.49
N ALA A 68 15.84 -1.69 2.40
CA ALA A 68 16.84 -0.63 2.41
C ALA A 68 16.33 0.67 3.08
N VAL A 69 15.14 1.15 2.67
CA VAL A 69 14.60 2.38 3.24
C VAL A 69 14.16 2.23 4.70
N ARG A 70 13.76 1.02 5.11
CA ARG A 70 13.43 0.73 6.51
C ARG A 70 14.68 0.77 7.39
N GLU A 71 15.75 0.08 6.99
CA GLU A 71 17.03 0.07 7.73
C GLU A 71 17.59 1.49 7.90
N LEU A 72 17.42 2.35 6.88
CA LEU A 72 17.84 3.75 6.97
C LEU A 72 17.02 4.54 7.99
N ALA A 73 15.70 4.34 8.01
CA ALA A 73 14.83 5.03 8.97
C ALA A 73 15.06 4.58 10.41
N GLU A 74 15.49 3.32 10.64
CA GLU A 74 15.87 2.84 11.98
C GLU A 74 17.07 3.61 12.57
N HIS A 75 17.88 4.24 11.73
CA HIS A 75 19.09 4.96 12.13
C HIS A 75 19.02 6.48 11.91
N ASP A 76 17.94 6.99 11.32
CA ASP A 76 17.73 8.42 11.10
C ASP A 76 16.32 8.85 11.54
N PRO A 77 16.18 9.53 12.70
CA PRO A 77 14.88 9.96 13.22
C PRO A 77 14.20 11.03 12.36
N ARG A 78 14.90 11.61 11.37
CA ARG A 78 14.35 12.59 10.43
C ARG A 78 13.51 11.94 9.34
N VAL A 79 13.46 10.61 9.28
CA VAL A 79 12.78 9.84 8.24
C VAL A 79 11.37 9.44 8.68
N ALA A 80 10.36 9.83 7.90
CA ALA A 80 9.00 9.32 8.02
C ALA A 80 8.71 8.30 6.92
N LEU A 81 8.23 7.12 7.32
CA LEU A 81 7.89 6.02 6.41
C LEU A 81 6.39 5.92 6.16
N THR A 82 6.01 5.89 4.89
CA THR A 82 4.63 5.65 4.46
C THR A 82 4.54 4.72 3.27
N ALA A 83 3.37 4.12 3.05
CA ALA A 83 3.10 3.32 1.86
C ALA A 83 1.68 3.58 1.31
N THR A 84 1.43 3.16 0.08
CA THR A 84 0.11 3.28 -0.57
C THR A 84 -0.92 2.27 -0.06
N THR A 85 -0.50 1.12 0.49
CA THR A 85 -1.40 0.09 1.03
C THR A 85 -1.09 -0.27 2.48
N GLY A 86 -2.09 -0.85 3.17
CA GLY A 86 -1.94 -1.27 4.57
C GLY A 86 -0.84 -2.32 4.75
N ILE A 87 -0.82 -3.36 3.91
CA ILE A 87 0.16 -4.44 4.02
C ILE A 87 1.59 -3.95 3.75
N ALA A 88 1.74 -3.04 2.79
CA ALA A 88 3.03 -2.41 2.53
C ALA A 88 3.45 -1.53 3.71
N ALA A 89 2.54 -0.76 4.30
CA ALA A 89 2.82 0.05 5.48
C ALA A 89 3.26 -0.80 6.68
N VAL A 90 2.63 -1.95 6.91
CA VAL A 90 3.04 -2.92 7.95
C VAL A 90 4.44 -3.45 7.68
N ASN A 91 4.72 -3.90 6.46
CA ASN A 91 6.02 -4.45 6.09
C ASN A 91 7.16 -3.42 6.18
N LEU A 92 6.83 -2.16 5.87
CA LEU A 92 7.71 -1.02 5.96
C LEU A 92 7.93 -0.55 7.42
N GLY A 93 7.04 -0.90 8.36
CA GLY A 93 7.06 -0.39 9.73
C GLY A 93 6.53 1.05 9.86
N GLY A 94 5.71 1.49 8.90
CA GLY A 94 5.16 2.85 8.83
C GLY A 94 3.64 2.88 8.87
N ALA A 95 3.05 3.88 8.20
CA ALA A 95 1.60 4.04 8.07
C ALA A 95 1.17 4.26 6.61
N THR A 96 -0.12 4.09 6.30
CA THR A 96 -0.60 4.47 4.97
C THR A 96 -0.60 5.99 4.80
N ILE A 97 -0.37 6.47 3.57
CA ILE A 97 -0.41 7.91 3.25
C ILE A 97 -1.75 8.55 3.64
N ASN A 98 -2.86 7.85 3.39
CA ASN A 98 -4.20 8.29 3.78
C ASN A 98 -4.30 8.49 5.30
N SER A 99 -3.80 7.52 6.08
CA SER A 99 -3.85 7.58 7.55
C SER A 99 -3.00 8.71 8.10
N MET A 100 -1.84 8.93 7.49
CA MET A 100 -0.93 9.97 7.90
C MET A 100 -1.53 11.35 7.61
N LEU A 101 -1.86 11.61 6.34
CA LEU A 101 -2.32 12.92 5.89
C LEU A 101 -3.82 13.17 6.18
N GLN A 102 -4.52 12.15 6.66
CA GLN A 102 -5.94 12.18 7.07
C GLN A 102 -6.90 12.56 5.94
N TYR A 103 -6.63 12.06 4.74
CA TYR A 103 -7.58 12.04 3.65
C TYR A 103 -8.12 10.62 3.45
N PHE A 104 -9.23 10.50 2.72
CA PHE A 104 -9.87 9.22 2.43
C PHE A 104 -9.56 8.79 0.99
N ASP A 105 -9.92 9.63 0.04
CA ASP A 105 -9.70 9.50 -1.40
C ASP A 105 -9.07 10.78 -1.98
N THR A 106 -8.83 10.78 -3.29
CA THR A 106 -8.25 11.91 -4.02
C THR A 106 -9.12 13.17 -3.93
N GLU A 107 -10.44 13.04 -4.00
CA GLU A 107 -11.38 14.19 -3.87
C GLU A 107 -11.24 14.84 -2.49
N SER A 108 -11.31 14.05 -1.42
CA SER A 108 -11.12 14.55 -0.07
C SER A 108 -9.72 15.14 0.15
N MET A 109 -8.68 14.65 -0.55
CA MET A 109 -7.34 15.21 -0.46
C MET A 109 -7.27 16.61 -1.07
N LEU A 110 -7.92 16.83 -2.23
CA LEU A 110 -8.01 18.13 -2.90
C LEU A 110 -8.71 19.18 -2.02
N GLU A 111 -9.77 18.78 -1.30
CA GLU A 111 -10.46 19.64 -0.34
C GLU A 111 -9.60 20.01 0.89
N LEU A 112 -8.57 19.20 1.19
CA LEU A 112 -7.72 19.33 2.38
C LEU A 112 -6.40 20.06 2.12
N SER A 113 -6.19 20.71 0.97
CA SER A 113 -4.92 21.34 0.58
C SER A 113 -4.26 22.16 1.71
N THR A 114 -4.98 23.10 2.33
CA THR A 114 -4.46 23.90 3.46
C THR A 114 -4.10 23.08 4.72
N ARG A 115 -4.79 21.95 4.94
CA ARG A 115 -4.50 21.04 6.06
C ARG A 115 -3.32 20.12 5.75
N LEU A 116 -3.06 19.83 4.49
CA LEU A 116 -1.89 19.08 4.03
C LEU A 116 -0.61 19.86 4.35
N ASP A 117 -0.56 21.13 3.94
CA ASP A 117 0.55 22.04 4.23
C ASP A 117 0.81 22.14 5.73
N GLY A 118 -0.26 22.32 6.53
CA GLY A 118 -0.17 22.40 7.99
C GLY A 118 0.47 21.16 8.64
N ARG A 119 0.23 19.96 8.09
CA ARG A 119 0.84 18.71 8.57
C ARG A 119 2.31 18.61 8.17
N ILE A 120 2.62 18.85 6.90
CA ILE A 120 4.00 18.79 6.41
C ILE A 120 4.85 19.85 7.13
N LYS A 121 4.30 21.05 7.35
CA LYS A 121 4.95 22.10 8.15
C LYS A 121 5.08 21.74 9.62
N LYS A 122 4.18 20.92 10.18
CA LYS A 122 4.32 20.40 11.53
C LYS A 122 5.49 19.40 11.60
N TRP A 123 5.57 18.48 10.64
CA TRP A 123 6.66 17.52 10.51
C TRP A 123 8.03 18.18 10.41
N ALA A 124 8.17 19.18 9.55
CA ALA A 124 9.41 19.93 9.43
C ALA A 124 9.84 20.54 10.78
N ARG A 125 8.90 21.07 11.58
CA ARG A 125 9.21 21.61 12.92
C ARG A 125 9.56 20.53 13.95
N GLU A 126 9.16 19.28 13.70
CA GLU A 126 9.50 18.11 14.50
C GLU A 126 10.76 17.39 13.95
N ASP A 127 11.52 18.05 13.07
CA ASP A 127 12.74 17.55 12.44
C ASP A 127 12.53 16.32 11.53
N ILE A 128 11.31 16.12 11.04
CA ILE A 128 11.01 15.12 10.02
C ILE A 128 11.18 15.78 8.65
N THR A 129 12.29 15.46 8.00
CA THR A 129 12.76 16.15 6.78
C THR A 129 12.86 15.23 5.58
N HIS A 130 12.82 13.91 5.80
CA HIS A 130 12.87 12.89 4.75
C HIS A 130 11.60 12.05 4.79
N TRP A 131 10.72 12.25 3.81
CA TRP A 131 9.50 11.48 3.70
C TRP A 131 9.65 10.41 2.62
N VAL A 132 9.46 9.14 3.02
CA VAL A 132 9.48 7.99 2.11
C VAL A 132 8.07 7.50 1.86
N LEU A 133 7.76 7.26 0.60
CA LEU A 133 6.50 6.68 0.14
C LEU A 133 6.77 5.43 -0.69
N ASP A 134 6.54 4.27 -0.09
CA ASP A 134 6.68 2.96 -0.73
C ASP A 134 5.43 2.54 -1.51
N GLU A 135 5.62 1.61 -2.44
CA GLU A 135 4.62 1.15 -3.40
C GLU A 135 4.00 2.27 -4.25
N ALA A 136 4.86 3.15 -4.79
CA ALA A 136 4.48 4.29 -5.63
C ALA A 136 3.72 3.92 -6.92
N SER A 137 3.75 2.64 -7.35
CA SER A 137 3.00 2.19 -8.53
C SER A 137 1.49 2.30 -8.37
N MET A 138 1.00 2.25 -7.12
CA MET A 138 -0.42 2.40 -6.78
C MET A 138 -0.79 3.82 -6.36
N LEU A 139 0.13 4.79 -6.45
CA LEU A 139 -0.14 6.19 -6.17
C LEU A 139 -0.86 6.85 -7.36
N ASP A 140 -1.98 7.49 -7.07
CA ASP A 140 -2.72 8.30 -8.05
C ASP A 140 -1.91 9.55 -8.43
N GLY A 141 -1.81 9.84 -9.73
CA GLY A 141 -1.14 11.04 -10.24
C GLY A 141 -1.68 12.35 -9.65
N GLU A 142 -2.99 12.49 -9.42
CA GLU A 142 -3.53 13.69 -8.78
C GLU A 142 -3.09 13.80 -7.30
N GLN A 143 -2.94 12.66 -6.62
CA GLN A 143 -2.39 12.67 -5.26
C GLN A 143 -0.93 13.11 -5.30
N LEU A 144 -0.11 12.56 -6.21
CA LEU A 144 1.29 12.99 -6.38
C LEU A 144 1.40 14.50 -6.60
N ARG A 145 0.59 15.04 -7.51
CA ARG A 145 0.51 16.47 -7.78
C ARG A 145 0.25 17.29 -6.52
N CYS A 146 -0.75 16.90 -5.73
CA CYS A 146 -1.05 17.56 -4.46
C CYS A 146 0.12 17.51 -3.48
N LEU A 147 0.83 16.39 -3.39
CA LEU A 147 1.99 16.23 -2.51
C LEU A 147 3.14 17.14 -2.91
N VAL A 148 3.46 17.20 -4.20
CA VAL A 148 4.53 18.04 -4.73
C VAL A 148 4.27 19.52 -4.43
N LEU A 149 3.07 20.01 -4.76
CA LEU A 149 2.69 21.40 -4.53
C LEU A 149 2.73 21.78 -3.04
N ALA A 150 2.26 20.88 -2.17
CA ALA A 150 2.28 21.12 -0.72
C ALA A 150 3.71 21.17 -0.16
N ILE A 151 4.60 20.27 -0.61
CA ILE A 151 6.01 20.26 -0.19
C ILE A 151 6.73 21.53 -0.68
N GLU A 152 6.51 21.95 -1.93
CA GLU A 152 7.08 23.18 -2.48
C GLU A 152 6.62 24.40 -1.67
N THR A 153 5.30 24.52 -1.44
CA THR A 153 4.71 25.59 -0.64
C THR A 153 5.33 25.65 0.77
N VAL A 154 5.42 24.51 1.45
CA VAL A 154 5.99 24.44 2.80
C VAL A 154 7.48 24.80 2.79
N ASN A 155 8.26 24.30 1.83
CA ASN A 155 9.68 24.61 1.73
C ASN A 155 9.95 26.10 1.45
N GLU A 156 9.14 26.74 0.60
CA GLU A 156 9.20 28.18 0.38
C GLU A 156 8.90 28.98 1.65
N GLU A 157 7.89 28.56 2.43
CA GLU A 157 7.52 29.21 3.69
C GLU A 157 8.59 29.02 4.78
N LEU A 158 9.17 27.82 4.87
CA LEU A 158 10.22 27.50 5.84
C LEU A 158 11.51 28.27 5.53
N GLY A 159 11.87 28.42 4.24
CA GLY A 159 13.01 29.22 3.81
C GLY A 159 12.93 30.71 4.18
N ARG A 160 11.75 31.20 4.57
CA ARG A 160 11.51 32.58 5.04
C ARG A 160 11.59 32.74 6.57
N GLY A 161 11.75 31.67 7.36
CA GLY A 161 11.71 31.68 8.84
C GLY A 161 12.97 31.14 9.53
N LYS A 162 13.36 31.73 10.68
CA LYS A 162 14.66 31.51 11.39
C LYS A 162 14.69 30.43 12.49
N THR A 163 13.71 29.52 12.58
CA THR A 163 13.54 28.67 13.78
C THR A 163 13.76 27.17 13.55
N TYR A 164 14.33 26.80 12.41
CA TYR A 164 14.61 25.43 12.00
C TYR A 164 15.93 25.47 11.20
N ASP A 165 16.66 24.37 11.10
CA ASP A 165 18.02 24.32 10.51
C ASP A 165 18.06 24.77 9.03
N GLY A 166 16.89 24.87 8.40
CA GLY A 166 16.69 25.32 7.02
C GLY A 166 16.64 24.18 6.01
N SER A 167 16.69 22.91 6.46
CA SER A 167 16.70 21.73 5.61
C SER A 167 15.34 21.52 4.92
N PRO A 168 15.24 21.46 3.59
CA PRO A 168 13.96 21.26 2.93
C PRO A 168 13.34 19.90 3.31
N VAL A 169 12.02 19.84 3.37
CA VAL A 169 11.29 18.56 3.38
C VAL A 169 11.47 17.91 2.02
N ARG A 170 11.90 16.65 2.01
CA ARG A 170 12.13 15.84 0.80
C ARG A 170 11.11 14.71 0.72
N LEU A 171 10.74 14.32 -0.50
CA LEU A 171 9.91 13.16 -0.79
C LEU A 171 10.67 12.18 -1.67
N THR A 172 10.90 10.98 -1.14
CA THR A 172 11.43 9.83 -1.87
C THR A 172 10.30 8.86 -2.18
N LEU A 173 10.01 8.65 -3.46
CA LEU A 173 9.12 7.59 -3.92
C LEU A 173 9.91 6.30 -4.09
N VAL A 174 9.31 5.18 -3.71
CA VAL A 174 9.90 3.84 -3.84
C VAL A 174 8.86 2.94 -4.50
N GLY A 175 9.25 2.18 -5.52
CA GLY A 175 8.31 1.26 -6.16
C GLY A 175 8.77 0.74 -7.51
N ASP A 176 7.88 0.01 -8.18
CA ASP A 176 8.10 -0.50 -9.54
C ASP A 176 6.79 -0.40 -10.33
N PHE A 177 6.74 0.46 -11.34
CA PHE A 177 5.53 0.67 -12.14
C PHE A 177 5.14 -0.51 -13.03
N ALA A 178 5.97 -1.55 -13.11
CA ALA A 178 5.57 -2.82 -13.71
C ALA A 178 4.72 -3.70 -12.75
N GLN A 179 4.48 -3.23 -11.52
CA GLN A 179 3.56 -3.87 -10.57
C GLN A 179 2.12 -3.32 -10.72
N LEU A 180 1.30 -3.48 -9.69
CA LEU A 180 -0.11 -3.07 -9.73
C LEU A 180 -0.25 -1.56 -9.99
N PRO A 181 -1.13 -1.17 -10.93
CA PRO A 181 -1.43 0.24 -11.21
C PRO A 181 -2.29 0.87 -10.11
N PRO A 182 -2.47 2.20 -10.11
CA PRO A 182 -3.46 2.82 -9.26
C PRO A 182 -4.87 2.42 -9.72
N VAL A 183 -5.80 2.27 -8.77
CA VAL A 183 -7.16 1.79 -9.05
C VAL A 183 -7.99 2.90 -9.66
N LYS A 184 -8.44 2.72 -10.92
CA LYS A 184 -9.30 3.68 -11.65
C LYS A 184 -8.77 5.12 -11.66
N ALA A 185 -7.46 5.26 -11.72
CA ALA A 185 -6.77 6.54 -11.69
C ALA A 185 -5.58 6.56 -12.66
N ARG A 186 -4.99 7.74 -12.81
CA ARG A 186 -3.77 7.97 -13.60
C ARG A 186 -2.55 7.53 -12.83
N PHE A 187 -1.54 7.04 -13.52
CA PHE A 187 -0.25 6.75 -12.92
C PHE A 187 0.43 8.03 -12.43
N ALA A 188 1.23 7.87 -11.38
CA ALA A 188 2.09 8.93 -10.86
C ALA A 188 3.03 9.53 -11.93
N PHE A 189 3.48 8.75 -12.92
CA PHE A 189 4.35 9.24 -13.98
C PHE A 189 3.62 9.96 -15.14
N GLU A 190 2.29 10.05 -15.10
CA GLU A 190 1.49 10.69 -16.15
C GLU A 190 1.18 12.17 -15.87
N VAL A 191 1.66 12.73 -14.75
CA VAL A 191 1.48 14.14 -14.38
C VAL A 191 2.80 14.91 -14.52
N GLU A 192 2.71 16.21 -14.82
CA GLU A 192 3.87 17.09 -15.04
C GLU A 192 4.81 17.15 -13.82
N GLU A 193 4.26 16.98 -12.62
CA GLU A 193 5.04 16.97 -11.39
C GLU A 193 6.02 15.77 -11.30
N TRP A 194 5.82 14.72 -12.10
CA TRP A 194 6.73 13.57 -12.16
C TRP A 194 8.14 13.92 -12.63
N ASP A 195 8.29 14.94 -13.48
CA ASP A 195 9.59 15.36 -14.04
C ASP A 195 10.65 15.62 -12.95
N ARG A 196 10.19 16.07 -11.77
CA ARG A 196 11.03 16.30 -10.58
C ARG A 196 11.65 15.02 -10.04
N PHE A 197 10.92 13.91 -10.11
CA PHE A 197 11.35 12.58 -9.68
C PHE A 197 12.18 11.89 -10.75
N GLU A 198 11.79 12.03 -12.02
CA GLU A 198 12.53 11.47 -13.15
C GLU A 198 13.98 12.00 -13.19
N ALA A 199 14.16 13.29 -12.95
CA ALA A 199 15.47 13.93 -12.88
C ALA A 199 16.41 13.33 -11.80
N ALA A 200 15.84 12.68 -10.79
CA ALA A 200 16.53 12.10 -9.63
C ALA A 200 16.14 10.63 -9.40
N THR A 201 16.15 9.83 -10.48
CA THR A 201 15.85 8.40 -10.40
C THR A 201 17.08 7.54 -10.16
N THR A 202 16.99 6.66 -9.16
CA THR A 202 17.97 5.61 -8.85
C THR A 202 17.35 4.24 -9.11
N SER A 203 18.04 3.36 -9.83
CA SER A 203 17.58 1.99 -10.07
C SER A 203 18.35 0.96 -9.25
N LEU A 204 17.65 0.16 -8.46
CA LEU A 204 18.19 -1.03 -7.78
C LEU A 204 18.12 -2.23 -8.72
N VAL A 205 19.28 -2.74 -9.11
CA VAL A 205 19.41 -3.86 -10.08
C VAL A 205 19.72 -5.21 -9.44
N ASP A 206 20.26 -5.22 -8.21
CA ASP A 206 20.71 -6.46 -7.56
C ASP A 206 19.55 -7.15 -6.84
N ILE A 207 19.19 -8.35 -7.29
CA ILE A 207 18.09 -9.15 -6.72
C ILE A 207 18.62 -9.91 -5.50
N LYS A 208 18.09 -9.56 -4.32
CA LYS A 208 18.51 -10.12 -3.03
C LYS A 208 17.62 -11.25 -2.53
N ARG A 209 16.35 -11.25 -2.93
CA ARG A 209 15.31 -12.14 -2.36
C ARG A 209 15.37 -13.56 -2.94
N GLN A 210 15.77 -13.72 -4.20
CA GLN A 210 15.84 -15.01 -4.89
C GLN A 210 17.29 -15.29 -5.29
N SER A 211 17.71 -16.55 -5.16
CA SER A 211 19.03 -17.02 -5.61
C SER A 211 18.98 -17.85 -6.88
N ASP A 212 17.80 -18.35 -7.27
CA ASP A 212 17.59 -19.13 -8.48
C ASP A 212 17.55 -18.22 -9.72
N LEU A 213 18.58 -18.32 -10.55
CA LEU A 213 18.75 -17.50 -11.75
C LEU A 213 17.67 -17.76 -12.81
N ASP A 214 17.20 -19.00 -12.96
CA ASP A 214 16.22 -19.33 -13.99
C ASP A 214 14.84 -18.83 -13.57
N PHE A 215 14.51 -18.93 -12.28
CA PHE A 215 13.32 -18.28 -11.72
C PHE A 215 13.36 -16.75 -11.86
N ILE A 216 14.51 -16.12 -11.56
CA ILE A 216 14.70 -14.67 -11.72
C ILE A 216 14.46 -14.24 -13.17
N ARG A 217 15.04 -14.95 -14.14
CA ARG A 217 14.86 -14.67 -15.57
C ARG A 217 13.39 -14.77 -15.97
N ALA A 218 12.69 -15.80 -15.50
CA ALA A 218 11.27 -15.99 -15.76
C ALA A 218 10.41 -14.84 -15.19
N LEU A 219 10.73 -14.35 -13.98
CA LEU A 219 10.07 -13.20 -13.38
C LEU A 219 10.34 -11.90 -14.16
N GLN A 220 11.57 -11.69 -14.62
CA GLN A 220 11.93 -10.52 -15.43
C GLN A 220 11.21 -10.55 -16.79
N ALA A 221 11.13 -11.71 -17.44
CA ALA A 221 10.36 -11.92 -18.66
C ALA A 221 8.88 -11.57 -18.45
N ALA A 222 8.28 -12.09 -17.37
CA ALA A 222 6.89 -11.77 -17.02
C ALA A 222 6.68 -10.26 -16.79
N ARG A 223 7.62 -9.60 -16.09
CA ARG A 223 7.56 -8.17 -15.78
C ARG A 223 7.51 -7.28 -17.02
N ILE A 224 8.21 -7.65 -18.10
CA ILE A 224 8.24 -6.88 -19.35
C ILE A 224 7.21 -7.35 -20.38
N GLY A 225 6.39 -8.35 -20.04
CA GLY A 225 5.38 -8.91 -20.93
C GLY A 225 5.89 -9.94 -21.95
N ASP A 226 7.10 -10.50 -21.77
CA ASP A 226 7.57 -11.64 -22.56
C ASP A 226 6.95 -12.94 -22.03
N ALA A 227 5.68 -13.16 -22.43
CA ALA A 227 4.91 -14.30 -22.00
C ALA A 227 5.54 -15.64 -22.41
N LYS A 228 6.24 -15.69 -23.55
CA LYS A 228 6.84 -16.93 -24.04
C LYS A 228 7.99 -17.34 -23.12
N ALA A 229 8.95 -16.44 -22.89
CA ALA A 229 10.10 -16.73 -22.04
C ALA A 229 9.67 -17.00 -20.58
N ALA A 230 8.65 -16.31 -20.08
CA ALA A 230 8.09 -16.60 -18.75
C ALA A 230 7.46 -18.00 -18.68
N LEU A 231 6.65 -18.37 -19.68
CA LEU A 231 5.96 -19.66 -19.71
C LEU A 231 6.93 -20.85 -19.87
N ASP A 232 8.06 -20.67 -20.53
CA ASP A 232 9.06 -21.74 -20.67
C ASP A 232 9.55 -22.26 -19.30
N TYR A 233 9.60 -21.40 -18.29
CA TYR A 233 9.89 -21.80 -16.90
C TYR A 233 8.61 -22.17 -16.12
N PHE A 234 7.55 -21.35 -16.18
CA PHE A 234 6.39 -21.53 -15.31
C PHE A 234 5.47 -22.69 -15.69
N ARG A 235 5.57 -23.21 -16.93
CA ARG A 235 4.69 -24.27 -17.45
C ARG A 235 4.60 -25.48 -16.52
N ASP A 236 5.72 -25.91 -15.96
CA ASP A 236 5.77 -27.12 -15.13
C ASP A 236 5.11 -26.92 -13.76
N PHE A 237 4.85 -25.68 -13.36
CA PHE A 237 4.13 -25.32 -12.14
C PHE A 237 2.63 -25.08 -12.37
N ILE A 238 2.17 -25.05 -13.62
CA ILE A 238 0.76 -24.86 -13.96
C ILE A 238 0.04 -26.20 -13.86
N VAL A 239 -0.70 -26.38 -12.78
CA VAL A 239 -1.50 -27.59 -12.53
C VAL A 239 -2.99 -27.35 -12.81
N SER A 240 -3.67 -28.37 -13.35
CA SER A 240 -5.12 -28.32 -13.61
C SER A 240 -5.96 -28.56 -12.36
N ASN A 241 -5.42 -29.29 -11.38
CA ASN A 241 -6.07 -29.57 -10.11
C ASN A 241 -5.46 -28.68 -9.03
N ARG A 242 -6.31 -27.86 -8.40
CA ARG A 242 -5.90 -27.05 -7.25
C ARG A 242 -5.72 -27.94 -6.04
N ASP A 243 -4.59 -27.80 -5.37
CA ASP A 243 -4.41 -28.34 -4.03
C ASP A 243 -5.27 -27.53 -3.05
N LEU A 244 -6.44 -28.07 -2.73
CA LEU A 244 -7.34 -27.42 -1.78
C LEU A 244 -6.81 -27.50 -0.36
N ASP A 245 -5.83 -28.35 -0.05
CA ASP A 245 -5.25 -28.53 1.27
C ASP A 245 -3.89 -27.85 1.42
N PHE A 246 -3.49 -27.02 0.44
CA PHE A 246 -2.26 -26.25 0.50
C PHE A 246 -2.18 -25.48 1.83
N PRO A 247 -1.16 -25.72 2.67
CA PRO A 247 -1.06 -25.12 3.99
C PRO A 247 -0.55 -23.66 3.97
N GLY A 248 -0.35 -23.10 2.78
CA GLY A 248 0.19 -21.77 2.58
C GLY A 248 -0.83 -20.77 2.02
N THR A 249 -0.29 -19.59 1.75
CA THR A 249 -0.97 -18.43 1.16
C THR A 249 -1.50 -18.73 -0.25
N THR A 250 -2.78 -18.47 -0.51
CA THR A 250 -3.48 -18.75 -1.77
C THR A 250 -4.01 -17.48 -2.43
N ILE A 251 -3.28 -16.99 -3.43
CA ILE A 251 -3.60 -15.77 -4.17
C ILE A 251 -4.62 -16.03 -5.28
N VAL A 252 -5.70 -15.24 -5.30
CA VAL A 252 -6.70 -15.23 -6.37
C VAL A 252 -7.06 -13.81 -6.79
N ALA A 253 -7.50 -13.64 -8.04
CA ALA A 253 -7.66 -12.31 -8.65
C ALA A 253 -8.84 -11.48 -8.14
N LYS A 254 -9.94 -12.12 -7.69
CA LYS A 254 -11.18 -11.40 -7.32
C LYS A 254 -11.56 -11.62 -5.87
N ASN A 255 -12.03 -10.58 -5.19
CA ASN A 255 -12.53 -10.64 -3.81
C ASN A 255 -13.59 -11.72 -3.62
N ALA A 256 -14.55 -11.87 -4.54
CA ALA A 256 -15.56 -12.93 -4.45
C ALA A 256 -14.96 -14.36 -4.49
N GLN A 257 -13.79 -14.55 -5.11
CA GLN A 257 -13.07 -15.83 -5.07
C GLN A 257 -12.36 -16.01 -3.73
N VAL A 258 -11.74 -14.94 -3.20
CA VAL A 258 -11.14 -14.90 -1.87
C VAL A 258 -12.18 -15.27 -0.80
N ASP A 259 -13.33 -14.59 -0.80
CA ASP A 259 -14.42 -14.81 0.16
C ASP A 259 -14.92 -16.26 0.14
N ARG A 260 -15.11 -16.82 -1.07
CA ARG A 260 -15.51 -18.23 -1.21
C ARG A 260 -14.46 -19.19 -0.68
N HIS A 261 -13.18 -18.97 -1.01
CA HIS A 261 -12.10 -19.81 -0.52
C HIS A 261 -12.01 -19.77 1.00
N ASN A 262 -12.07 -18.57 1.60
CA ASN A 262 -11.99 -18.41 3.05
C ASN A 262 -13.20 -18.96 3.78
N ALA A 263 -14.40 -18.87 3.19
CA ALA A 263 -15.60 -19.47 3.75
C ALA A 263 -15.48 -21.00 3.84
N ILE A 264 -14.95 -21.64 2.80
CA ILE A 264 -14.68 -23.09 2.78
C ILE A 264 -13.64 -23.43 3.85
N LYS A 265 -12.49 -22.75 3.85
CA LYS A 265 -11.41 -22.99 4.84
C LYS A 265 -11.85 -22.78 6.28
N LEU A 266 -12.65 -21.75 6.54
CA LEU A 266 -13.21 -21.50 7.86
C LEU A 266 -14.22 -22.59 8.25
N SER A 267 -15.02 -23.09 7.31
CA SER A 267 -15.92 -24.22 7.55
C SER A 267 -15.16 -25.47 7.98
N ASP A 268 -14.04 -25.75 7.33
CA ASP A 268 -13.20 -26.94 7.59
C ASP A 268 -12.30 -26.78 8.83
N HIS A 269 -12.02 -25.54 9.25
CA HIS A 269 -11.19 -25.27 10.42
C HIS A 269 -11.81 -25.87 11.70
N PRO A 270 -11.04 -26.56 12.56
CA PRO A 270 -11.57 -27.10 13.80
C PRO A 270 -12.02 -26.00 14.77
N GLY A 271 -12.95 -26.32 15.66
CA GLY A 271 -13.45 -25.40 16.69
C GLY A 271 -14.86 -24.87 16.45
N GLU A 272 -15.41 -24.25 17.48
CA GLU A 272 -16.76 -23.70 17.46
C GLU A 272 -16.81 -22.41 16.63
N ARG A 273 -17.87 -22.27 15.83
CA ARG A 273 -18.15 -21.05 15.06
C ARG A 273 -18.73 -19.99 15.99
N HIS A 274 -18.12 -18.81 15.98
CA HIS A 274 -18.62 -17.63 16.64
C HIS A 274 -18.97 -16.58 15.58
N THR A 275 -20.24 -16.16 15.56
CA THR A 275 -20.70 -15.10 14.66
C THR A 275 -20.74 -13.78 15.41
N VAL A 276 -20.17 -12.74 14.80
CA VAL A 276 -20.13 -11.39 15.33
C VAL A 276 -20.97 -10.49 14.43
N GLU A 277 -21.97 -9.83 15.01
CA GLU A 277 -22.78 -8.85 14.28
C GLU A 277 -22.14 -7.46 14.32
N LYS A 278 -22.16 -6.79 13.18
CA LYS A 278 -21.72 -5.41 13.00
C LYS A 278 -22.67 -4.46 13.72
N THR A 279 -22.10 -3.56 14.51
CA THR A 279 -22.83 -2.48 15.19
C THR A 279 -22.25 -1.12 14.83
N PHE A 280 -23.11 -0.10 14.76
CA PHE A 280 -22.72 1.27 14.46
C PHE A 280 -23.18 2.23 15.54
N TRP A 281 -22.37 3.25 15.82
CA TRP A 281 -22.73 4.40 16.65
C TRP A 281 -22.05 5.66 16.10
N GLY A 282 -22.65 6.83 16.32
CA GLY A 282 -22.12 8.11 15.85
C GLY A 282 -22.27 8.36 14.34
N LYS A 283 -21.47 9.29 13.81
CA LYS A 283 -21.48 9.65 12.38
C LYS A 283 -20.88 8.49 11.58
N GLN A 284 -21.75 7.73 10.93
CA GLN A 284 -21.35 6.63 10.06
C GLN A 284 -20.70 7.18 8.80
N ARG A 285 -19.60 6.57 8.39
CA ARG A 285 -19.01 6.85 7.10
C ARG A 285 -19.57 5.87 6.05
N PRO A 286 -19.93 6.30 4.83
CA PRO A 286 -20.54 5.45 3.81
C PRO A 286 -19.75 4.16 3.52
N GLU A 287 -18.43 4.25 3.55
CA GLU A 287 -17.51 3.13 3.31
C GLU A 287 -17.59 2.04 4.39
N TRP A 288 -17.89 2.40 5.65
CA TRP A 288 -18.06 1.40 6.70
C TRP A 288 -19.33 0.60 6.46
N VAL A 289 -20.36 1.23 5.91
CA VAL A 289 -21.61 0.57 5.54
C VAL A 289 -21.36 -0.40 4.39
N ARG A 290 -20.59 0.01 3.37
CA ARG A 290 -20.29 -0.77 2.17
C ARG A 290 -19.32 -1.95 2.42
N ASN A 291 -18.24 -1.73 3.18
CA ASN A 291 -17.09 -2.63 3.19
C ASN A 291 -17.02 -3.58 4.39
N ILE A 292 -17.76 -3.30 5.46
CA ILE A 292 -17.79 -4.19 6.64
C ILE A 292 -19.02 -5.11 6.52
N PRO A 293 -18.85 -6.44 6.52
CA PRO A 293 -19.98 -7.37 6.42
C PRO A 293 -20.92 -7.22 7.62
N LYS A 294 -22.20 -7.52 7.43
CA LYS A 294 -23.23 -7.44 8.49
C LYS A 294 -22.93 -8.41 9.63
N GLU A 295 -22.49 -9.60 9.27
CA GLU A 295 -22.12 -10.69 10.17
C GLU A 295 -20.75 -11.19 9.74
N LEU A 296 -19.91 -11.51 10.72
CA LEU A 296 -18.59 -12.07 10.51
C LEU A 296 -18.46 -13.35 11.32
N ASP A 297 -18.17 -14.44 10.63
CA ASP A 297 -17.91 -15.73 11.26
C ASP A 297 -16.43 -15.90 11.58
N LEU A 298 -16.14 -16.41 12.76
CA LEU A 298 -14.81 -16.67 13.27
C LEU A 298 -14.75 -18.04 13.94
N LYS A 299 -13.57 -18.66 13.92
CA LYS A 299 -13.25 -19.85 14.71
C LYS A 299 -11.93 -19.61 15.43
N HIS A 300 -11.78 -20.21 16.62
CA HIS A 300 -10.52 -20.17 17.34
C HIS A 300 -9.37 -20.72 16.48
N GLY A 301 -8.22 -20.05 16.49
CA GLY A 301 -7.05 -20.42 15.69
C GLY A 301 -7.10 -19.99 14.22
N ALA A 302 -8.26 -19.55 13.71
CA ALA A 302 -8.37 -19.07 12.34
C ALA A 302 -7.49 -17.84 12.10
N THR A 303 -6.83 -17.80 10.94
CA THR A 303 -6.04 -16.63 10.52
C THR A 303 -6.97 -15.55 9.98
N VAL A 304 -6.72 -14.31 10.41
CA VAL A 304 -7.52 -13.14 10.11
C VAL A 304 -6.62 -11.95 9.83
N MET A 305 -7.09 -11.05 8.97
CA MET A 305 -6.40 -9.82 8.61
C MET A 305 -7.10 -8.62 9.25
N VAL A 306 -6.30 -7.75 9.87
CA VAL A 306 -6.76 -6.48 10.42
C VAL A 306 -7.09 -5.49 9.32
N LEU A 307 -8.22 -4.78 9.41
CA LEU A 307 -8.62 -3.78 8.40
C LEU A 307 -8.62 -2.34 8.93
N ALA A 308 -8.22 -2.12 10.18
CA ALA A 308 -8.17 -0.79 10.78
C ALA A 308 -6.88 -0.53 11.54
N ASN A 309 -6.45 0.72 11.53
CA ASN A 309 -5.34 1.20 12.33
C ASN A 309 -5.84 1.56 13.74
N GLN A 310 -5.22 1.00 14.79
CA GLN A 310 -5.50 1.34 16.18
C GLN A 310 -4.22 1.86 16.85
N LYS A 311 -4.25 3.10 17.35
CA LYS A 311 -3.16 3.66 18.14
C LYS A 311 -3.14 3.09 19.56
N ARG A 312 -1.94 2.90 20.13
CA ARG A 312 -1.77 2.57 21.55
C ARG A 312 -2.14 3.81 22.37
N ALA A 313 -3.05 3.66 23.33
CA ALA A 313 -3.48 4.77 24.16
C ALA A 313 -2.51 4.97 25.33
N ALA A 314 -1.34 5.57 25.09
CA ALA A 314 -0.48 6.18 26.12
C ALA A 314 0.80 6.86 25.62
N ASP A 315 1.27 6.67 24.38
CA ASP A 315 2.65 7.04 24.04
C ASP A 315 2.66 8.18 22.99
N SER A 316 3.30 9.30 23.33
CA SER A 316 3.46 10.51 22.50
C SER A 316 4.24 10.29 21.19
N HIS A 317 4.65 9.06 20.90
CA HIS A 317 5.42 8.66 19.71
C HIS A 317 4.59 7.94 18.64
N GLY A 318 3.29 7.75 18.84
CA GLY A 318 2.38 7.36 17.74
C GLY A 318 2.36 5.86 17.40
N ASP A 319 2.89 5.00 18.26
CA ASP A 319 2.87 3.55 18.07
C ASP A 319 1.46 2.97 17.91
N TYR A 320 1.28 2.11 16.91
CA TYR A 320 0.02 1.42 16.64
C TYR A 320 -0.03 0.08 17.38
N LEU A 321 -1.14 -0.18 18.09
CA LEU A 321 -1.46 -1.47 18.72
C LEU A 321 -1.93 -2.51 17.69
N LEU A 322 -2.63 -2.05 16.64
CA LEU A 322 -3.04 -2.85 15.49
C LEU A 322 -2.86 -2.01 14.22
N LEU A 323 -2.28 -2.59 13.18
CA LEU A 323 -2.13 -1.95 11.87
C LEU A 323 -3.04 -2.64 10.85
N ASN A 324 -3.60 -1.86 9.94
CA ASN A 324 -4.31 -2.37 8.79
C ASN A 324 -3.38 -3.33 8.01
N SER A 325 -3.94 -4.46 7.60
CA SER A 325 -3.34 -5.60 6.95
C SER A 325 -2.42 -6.48 7.82
N HIS A 326 -2.41 -6.29 9.14
CA HIS A 326 -1.70 -7.21 10.03
C HIS A 326 -2.42 -8.57 10.12
N LEU A 327 -1.68 -9.66 9.92
CA LEU A 327 -2.21 -11.03 10.06
C LEU A 327 -2.07 -11.52 11.51
N MET A 328 -3.12 -12.14 12.02
CA MET A 328 -3.11 -12.74 13.35
C MET A 328 -4.00 -13.98 13.44
N SER A 329 -3.83 -14.75 14.50
CA SER A 329 -4.73 -15.86 14.84
C SER A 329 -5.73 -15.43 15.90
N VAL A 330 -6.97 -15.89 15.79
CA VAL A 330 -8.00 -15.70 16.82
C VAL A 330 -7.57 -16.45 18.10
N ALA A 331 -7.24 -15.72 19.16
CA ALA A 331 -6.68 -16.28 20.40
C ALA A 331 -7.74 -16.80 21.40
N ASP A 332 -7.39 -17.84 22.16
CA ASP A 332 -8.14 -18.36 23.30
C ASP A 332 -7.73 -17.62 24.59
N ARG A 333 -8.57 -16.66 25.04
CA ARG A 333 -8.73 -16.26 26.45
C ARG A 333 -9.77 -15.15 26.57
N SER A 334 -10.89 -15.48 27.20
CA SER A 334 -11.89 -14.52 27.69
C SER A 334 -12.43 -13.53 26.65
N TRP A 335 -13.00 -14.04 25.56
CA TRP A 335 -13.94 -13.24 24.77
C TRP A 335 -15.21 -13.03 25.61
N CYS A 336 -15.17 -12.03 26.49
CA CYS A 336 -16.32 -11.59 27.28
C CYS A 336 -16.74 -10.21 26.75
N PRO A 337 -17.79 -10.13 25.91
CA PRO A 337 -18.32 -8.86 25.43
C PRO A 337 -18.67 -7.88 26.56
N LYS A 338 -18.92 -8.39 27.78
CA LYS A 338 -19.37 -7.63 28.95
C LYS A 338 -18.26 -7.10 29.86
N ARG A 339 -17.02 -7.62 29.80
CA ARG A 339 -15.93 -7.24 30.75
C ARG A 339 -14.83 -6.40 30.14
N CYS A 340 -14.79 -6.24 28.82
CA CYS A 340 -13.83 -5.34 28.18
C CYS A 340 -14.52 -4.57 27.04
N PRO A 341 -15.35 -3.56 27.36
CA PRO A 341 -16.09 -2.81 26.34
C PRO A 341 -15.15 -2.19 25.31
N THR A 342 -13.94 -1.79 25.71
CA THR A 342 -12.95 -1.08 24.88
C THR A 342 -12.11 -1.99 23.98
N ILE A 343 -11.85 -3.24 24.40
CA ILE A 343 -11.11 -4.24 23.61
C ILE A 343 -12.08 -4.98 22.68
N ALA A 344 -13.30 -5.28 23.15
CA ALA A 344 -14.39 -5.71 22.30
C ALA A 344 -14.75 -4.61 21.28
N TYR A 345 -14.94 -3.34 21.65
CA TYR A 345 -15.23 -2.29 20.66
C TYR A 345 -14.20 -2.14 19.53
N ARG A 346 -12.92 -2.48 19.76
CA ARG A 346 -11.82 -2.11 18.88
C ARG A 346 -11.24 -3.27 18.07
N LEU A 347 -11.38 -4.52 18.52
CA LEU A 347 -11.18 -5.72 17.68
C LEU A 347 -12.34 -5.90 16.67
N TYR A 348 -13.52 -5.36 16.97
CA TYR A 348 -14.74 -5.54 16.17
C TYR A 348 -14.77 -4.78 14.84
N GLN A 349 -13.79 -3.92 14.56
CA GLN A 349 -13.58 -3.32 13.22
C GLN A 349 -12.57 -4.09 12.36
N CYS A 350 -11.97 -5.16 12.89
CA CYS A 350 -10.60 -5.54 12.55
C CYS A 350 -10.41 -6.98 12.09
N LEU A 351 -11.42 -7.76 11.73
CA LEU A 351 -11.12 -9.11 11.26
C LEU A 351 -11.99 -9.40 10.04
N ILE A 352 -11.38 -9.64 8.89
CA ILE A 352 -11.95 -10.52 7.87
C ILE A 352 -10.93 -11.63 7.70
N THR A 353 -11.41 -12.87 7.68
CA THR A 353 -10.65 -14.03 7.25
C THR A 353 -10.20 -13.80 5.82
N THR A 354 -8.96 -13.37 5.67
CA THR A 354 -8.23 -13.40 4.40
C THR A 354 -6.81 -13.80 4.71
N ASN A 355 -6.41 -14.95 4.18
CA ASN A 355 -5.00 -15.22 3.95
C ASN A 355 -4.78 -15.05 2.46
N ILE A 356 -3.80 -14.21 2.15
CA ILE A 356 -3.42 -13.68 0.84
C ILE A 356 -3.54 -14.70 -0.28
#